data_AF-A0A524MQH2-F1
#
_entry.id   AF-A0A524MQH2-F1
#
_cell.length_a   1.000
_cell.length_b   1.000
_cell.length_c   1.000
_cell.angle_alpha   90.00
_cell.angle_beta   90.00
_cell.angle_gamma   90.00
#
_symmetry.space_group_name_H-M   'P 1'
#
loop_
_entity.id
_entity.type
_entity.pdbx_description
1 polymer ?
#
loop_
_entity_poly.entity_id
_entity_poly.type
_entity_poly.pdbx_seq_one_letter_code
_entity_poly.pdbx_strand_id
1 'polypeptide(L)'
;MAELPDDRAHPTMHVSFRAPQPPTTLVRRIGLDQRIGPASGALWTLVVGPPGSGKTTLVRTWIDGRSEPWTWVDLTNAAALRPGLADLLARAVQHARPDVPLDLLDMLDMDEVEPHRILTELVGELLADDPETPPTLVVLDDAHLLSSDDWQLLGWFLANLPPSVHPIVISRSDPPIPLGRQRAHARLAQVRERDLAFGLDETRELLAAASVEPTPDLAAALHARTEGWVAGIRLAALAIQDGAEPVELLDRFSVTDTSVAEFLLEEVLDRQSDERRDFLSAVAILRTLDPEICDAVSGRSDSAAVLRTIAADGIFVSRVERGADEYRFHPLLAELLRHEQRRRDPDLARCHHRLAAEWLVAHGRGIEAIEHLLDAGDHALAHELVVQSFPSLYVGPHRRDLDLWLAAIPDDVIAESLERAMDHCVALTLLASPDGPKWWEFCSERVADDDRWLRSRLECVLAVYDAVNARVDSMHARWETAQRLRPAGRIEPLDEVIAHWDVRIESQLGDAARAVEAAR
;
A
#
# COMPACT_ATOMS: atom_id res chain seq x y z
N MET A 1 -20.52 70.37 -5.98
CA MET A 1 -19.26 69.68 -5.62
C MET A 1 -19.49 68.97 -4.31
N ALA A 2 -19.86 67.70 -4.38
CA ALA A 2 -19.84 66.80 -3.24
C ALA A 2 -18.93 65.65 -3.67
N GLU A 3 -17.77 65.56 -3.03
CA GLU A 3 -16.79 64.50 -3.28
C GLU A 3 -17.37 63.16 -2.82
N LEU A 4 -17.39 62.20 -3.74
CA LEU A 4 -17.64 60.79 -3.45
C LEU A 4 -16.45 60.25 -2.65
N PRO A 5 -16.64 59.41 -1.62
CA PRO A 5 -15.54 58.71 -0.97
C PRO A 5 -14.93 57.72 -1.96
N ASP A 6 -13.60 57.71 -2.02
CA ASP A 6 -12.77 56.81 -2.82
C ASP A 6 -12.94 55.36 -2.33
N ASP A 7 -13.70 54.56 -3.07
CA ASP A 7 -14.00 53.15 -2.81
C ASP A 7 -12.90 52.26 -3.40
N ARG A 8 -11.66 52.42 -2.91
CA ARG A 8 -10.49 51.58 -3.26
C ARG A 8 -9.90 50.85 -2.05
N ALA A 9 -10.74 50.42 -1.12
CA ALA A 9 -10.33 49.42 -0.15
C ALA A 9 -10.47 48.03 -0.80
N HIS A 10 -9.40 47.56 -1.45
CA HIS A 10 -9.26 46.13 -1.72
C HIS A 10 -9.35 45.39 -0.38
N PRO A 11 -10.19 44.36 -0.22
CA PRO A 11 -10.23 43.60 1.01
C PRO A 11 -8.87 42.90 1.14
N THR A 12 -7.99 43.44 1.99
CA THR A 12 -6.74 42.81 2.40
C THR A 12 -7.11 41.52 3.12
N MET A 13 -7.13 40.41 2.39
CA MET A 13 -7.22 39.09 3.00
C MET A 13 -5.98 38.92 3.87
N HIS A 14 -6.14 39.04 5.19
CA HIS A 14 -5.06 38.86 6.14
C HIS A 14 -4.57 37.41 6.09
N VAL A 15 -3.29 37.23 5.78
CA VAL A 15 -2.60 35.95 5.96
C VAL A 15 -2.61 35.62 7.46
N SER A 16 -3.16 34.47 7.83
CA SER A 16 -3.21 34.01 9.22
C SER A 16 -1.95 33.23 9.56
N PHE A 17 -1.12 33.79 10.44
CA PHE A 17 0.07 33.14 10.98
C PHE A 17 -0.23 32.39 12.27
N ARG A 18 -1.14 31.41 12.23
CA ARG A 18 -1.61 30.69 13.43
C ARG A 18 -1.61 29.20 13.18
N ALA A 19 -1.11 28.46 14.17
CA ALA A 19 -1.17 27.03 14.14
C ALA A 19 -2.63 26.55 14.27
N PRO A 20 -3.01 25.44 13.62
CA PRO A 20 -4.35 24.89 13.72
C PRO A 20 -4.65 24.45 15.16
N GLN A 21 -5.94 24.36 15.48
CA GLN A 21 -6.35 23.83 16.78
C GLN A 21 -5.96 22.35 16.86
N PRO A 22 -5.38 21.90 17.99
CA PRO A 22 -5.08 20.49 18.18
C PRO A 22 -6.39 19.69 18.20
N PRO A 23 -6.37 18.44 17.71
CA PRO A 23 -7.53 17.56 17.82
C PRO A 23 -7.87 17.27 19.28
N THR A 24 -9.14 16.98 19.55
CA THR A 24 -9.64 16.63 20.89
C THR A 24 -8.99 15.37 21.45
N THR A 25 -8.73 14.39 20.57
CA THR A 25 -8.01 13.16 20.89
C THR A 25 -6.59 13.26 20.38
N LEU A 26 -5.61 13.18 21.27
CA LEU A 26 -4.20 13.37 20.96
C LEU A 26 -3.32 12.28 21.58
N VAL A 27 -2.47 11.68 20.76
CA VAL A 27 -1.38 10.78 21.17
C VAL A 27 -0.06 11.50 20.94
N ARG A 28 0.77 11.63 21.99
CA ARG A 28 2.07 12.32 21.90
C ARG A 28 3.13 11.38 21.34
N ARG A 29 3.81 11.83 20.30
CA ARG A 29 4.83 11.08 19.54
C ARG A 29 6.25 11.37 20.04
N ILE A 30 6.52 11.17 21.32
CA ILE A 30 7.78 11.62 21.98
C ILE A 30 9.04 11.09 21.26
N GLY A 31 8.97 9.87 20.71
CA GLY A 31 10.07 9.28 19.94
C GLY A 31 10.46 10.04 18.66
N LEU A 32 9.59 10.93 18.15
CA LEU A 32 9.85 11.76 16.98
C LEU A 32 10.31 13.19 17.35
N ASP A 33 10.21 13.60 18.61
CA ASP A 33 10.50 14.98 19.02
C ASP A 33 11.95 15.38 18.74
N GLN A 34 12.89 14.44 18.86
CA GLN A 34 14.31 14.65 18.57
C GLN A 34 14.61 14.73 17.05
N ARG A 35 13.66 14.35 16.20
CA ARG A 35 13.80 14.35 14.74
C ARG A 35 13.22 15.62 14.10
N ILE A 36 12.55 16.46 14.88
CA ILE A 36 11.90 17.69 14.42
C ILE A 36 12.63 18.90 15.00
N GLY A 37 12.81 19.92 14.17
CA GLY A 37 13.38 21.18 14.59
C GLY A 37 14.90 21.14 14.81
N PRO A 38 15.44 22.16 15.48
CA PRO A 38 16.88 22.34 15.67
C PRO A 38 17.56 21.21 16.45
N ALA A 39 16.82 20.52 17.33
CA ALA A 39 17.33 19.40 18.13
C ALA A 39 17.82 18.22 17.27
N SER A 40 17.36 18.13 16.01
CA SER A 40 17.81 17.13 15.05
C SER A 40 19.25 17.35 14.54
N GLY A 41 19.82 18.55 14.75
CA GLY A 41 21.11 18.97 14.19
C GLY A 41 21.07 19.34 12.71
N ALA A 42 19.91 19.24 12.05
CA ALA A 42 19.70 19.70 10.68
C ALA A 42 19.32 21.18 10.62
N LEU A 43 19.46 21.81 9.45
CA LEU A 43 19.06 23.21 9.24
C LEU A 43 17.57 23.37 8.93
N TRP A 44 16.91 22.30 8.47
CA TRP A 44 15.47 22.30 8.24
C TRP A 44 14.91 20.89 8.34
N THR A 45 13.60 20.81 8.57
CA THR A 45 12.86 19.55 8.73
C THR A 45 11.84 19.38 7.61
N LEU A 46 11.77 18.17 7.05
CA LEU A 46 10.74 17.77 6.10
C LEU A 46 9.87 16.66 6.72
N VAL A 47 8.56 16.91 6.80
CA VAL A 47 7.55 15.94 7.25
C VAL A 47 6.67 15.55 6.06
N VAL A 48 6.80 14.30 5.59
CA VAL A 48 6.12 13.81 4.39
C VAL A 48 5.34 12.54 4.68
N GLY A 49 4.12 12.46 4.18
CA GLY A 49 3.23 11.31 4.34
C GLY A 49 1.85 11.59 3.75
N PRO A 50 1.03 10.55 3.56
CA PRO A 50 -0.28 10.67 2.91
C PRO A 50 -1.28 11.52 3.72
N PRO A 51 -2.43 11.90 3.14
CA PRO A 51 -3.53 12.50 3.88
C PRO A 51 -3.90 11.70 5.14
N GLY A 52 -4.25 12.39 6.22
CA GLY A 52 -4.64 11.73 7.47
C GLY A 52 -3.53 10.99 8.23
N SER A 53 -2.27 11.04 7.79
CA SER A 53 -1.15 10.40 8.50
C SER A 53 -0.67 11.13 9.76
N GLY A 54 -1.32 12.24 10.13
CA GLY A 54 -1.00 13.00 11.35
C GLY A 54 0.17 13.99 11.26
N LYS A 55 0.63 14.37 10.05
CA LYS A 55 1.75 15.32 9.87
C LYS A 55 1.56 16.65 10.60
N THR A 56 0.45 17.34 10.32
CA THR A 56 0.06 18.61 10.92
C THR A 56 -0.07 18.48 12.43
N THR A 57 -0.73 17.42 12.90
CA THR A 57 -0.89 17.14 14.34
C THR A 57 0.46 16.93 15.03
N LEU A 58 1.37 16.17 14.42
CA LEU A 58 2.71 15.93 14.96
C LEU A 58 3.47 17.24 15.17
N VAL A 59 3.56 18.07 14.13
CA VAL A 59 4.30 19.35 14.21
C VAL A 59 3.60 20.32 15.17
N ARG A 60 2.26 20.39 15.13
CA ARG A 60 1.48 21.23 16.05
C ARG A 60 1.74 20.86 17.50
N THR A 61 1.70 19.58 17.83
CA THR A 61 1.92 19.09 19.21
C THR A 61 3.37 19.27 19.65
N TRP A 62 4.32 19.13 18.73
CA TRP A 62 5.74 19.36 18.99
C TRP A 62 6.05 20.84 19.26
N ILE A 63 5.39 21.76 18.54
CA ILE A 63 5.53 23.23 18.76
C ILE A 63 4.91 23.68 20.08
N ASP A 64 3.91 22.94 20.58
CA ASP A 64 3.20 23.32 21.79
C ASP A 64 4.12 23.38 23.03
N GLY A 65 4.26 24.57 23.61
CA GLY A 65 5.13 24.80 24.77
C GLY A 65 6.61 25.03 24.45
N ARG A 66 6.98 25.23 23.18
CA ARG A 66 8.33 25.66 22.77
C ARG A 66 8.60 27.12 23.16
N SER A 67 9.84 27.40 23.56
CA SER A 67 10.30 28.75 23.89
C SER A 67 10.82 29.51 22.67
N GLU A 68 11.19 28.81 21.60
CA GLU A 68 11.62 29.44 20.36
C GLU A 68 10.49 30.25 19.72
N PRO A 69 10.79 31.40 19.10
CA PRO A 69 9.80 32.13 18.32
C PRO A 69 9.38 31.29 17.12
N TRP A 70 8.08 31.22 16.85
CA TRP A 70 7.56 30.40 15.76
C TRP A 70 6.41 31.08 15.03
N THR A 71 6.24 30.70 13.78
CA THR A 71 5.13 31.08 12.91
C THR A 71 4.61 29.86 12.17
N TRP A 72 3.32 29.89 11.83
CA TRP A 72 2.67 28.82 11.08
C TRP A 72 1.97 29.37 9.86
N VAL A 73 2.34 28.87 8.69
CA VAL A 73 1.76 29.25 7.41
C VAL A 73 0.98 28.07 6.86
N ASP A 74 -0.33 28.22 6.77
CA ASP A 74 -1.22 27.26 6.11
C ASP A 74 -1.36 27.62 4.63
N LEU A 75 -0.79 26.79 3.75
CA LEU A 75 -0.77 27.03 2.30
C LEU A 75 -2.06 26.59 1.60
N THR A 76 -3.03 25.99 2.31
CA THR A 76 -4.37 25.73 1.75
C THR A 76 -5.17 27.01 1.52
N ASN A 77 -4.86 28.07 2.27
CA ASN A 77 -5.54 29.33 2.16
C ASN A 77 -5.00 30.11 0.95
N ALA A 78 -5.80 30.21 -0.12
CA ALA A 78 -5.47 30.96 -1.33
C ALA A 78 -5.15 32.45 -1.11
N ALA A 79 -5.40 33.01 0.08
CA ALA A 79 -4.93 34.34 0.48
C ALA A 79 -3.43 34.37 0.84
N ALA A 80 -2.86 33.27 1.34
CA ALA A 80 -1.47 33.16 1.75
C ALA A 80 -0.49 33.38 0.59
N LEU A 81 -0.89 33.06 -0.64
CA LEU A 81 -0.05 33.17 -1.84
C LEU A 81 -0.19 34.50 -2.59
N ARG A 82 -1.11 35.40 -2.19
CA ARG A 82 -1.35 36.66 -2.91
C ARG A 82 -0.33 37.78 -2.71
N PRO A 83 0.61 37.73 -1.76
CA PRO A 83 1.82 38.54 -1.86
C PRO A 83 2.99 37.80 -2.54
N GLY A 84 2.82 36.54 -3.01
CA GLY A 84 3.93 35.70 -3.48
C GLY A 84 4.70 35.03 -2.34
N LEU A 85 5.44 33.95 -2.63
CA LEU A 85 6.09 33.15 -1.58
C LEU A 85 7.23 33.90 -0.86
N ALA A 86 8.01 34.73 -1.56
CA ALA A 86 9.10 35.49 -0.93
C ALA A 86 8.57 36.40 0.18
N ASP A 87 7.54 37.16 -0.14
CA ASP A 87 6.85 38.06 0.77
C ASP A 87 6.18 37.33 1.92
N LEU A 88 5.56 36.18 1.63
CA LEU A 88 4.97 35.32 2.65
C LEU A 88 6.02 34.87 3.67
N LEU A 89 7.20 34.42 3.21
CA LEU A 89 8.29 34.00 4.09
C LEU A 89 8.84 35.16 4.92
N ALA A 90 9.06 36.32 4.31
CA ALA A 90 9.52 37.52 5.00
C ALA A 90 8.52 37.95 6.10
N ARG A 91 7.23 38.03 5.76
CA ARG A 91 6.16 38.37 6.72
C ARG A 91 6.00 37.31 7.80
N ALA A 92 6.19 36.03 7.49
CA ALA A 92 6.13 34.94 8.46
C ALA A 92 7.27 35.05 9.49
N VAL A 93 8.51 35.28 9.03
CA VAL A 93 9.66 35.51 9.92
C VAL A 93 9.43 36.71 10.80
N GLN A 94 8.99 37.84 10.22
CA GLN A 94 8.71 39.05 10.99
C GLN A 94 7.58 38.87 12.01
N HIS A 95 6.56 38.06 11.69
CA HIS A 95 5.50 37.75 12.65
C HIS A 95 6.05 37.04 13.89
N ALA A 96 6.99 36.11 13.72
CA ALA A 96 7.65 35.42 14.83
C ALA A 96 8.71 36.28 15.52
N ARG A 97 9.35 37.19 14.78
CA ARG A 97 10.43 38.08 15.22
C ARG A 97 10.12 39.54 14.84
N PRO A 98 9.31 40.26 15.64
CA PRO A 98 8.97 41.66 15.39
C PRO A 98 10.17 42.62 15.44
N ASP A 99 11.31 42.14 15.95
CA ASP A 99 12.59 42.85 16.05
C ASP A 99 13.37 42.89 14.73
N VAL A 100 13.02 42.08 13.74
CA VAL A 100 13.62 42.14 12.39
C VAL A 100 13.22 43.47 11.71
N PRO A 101 14.18 44.27 11.20
CA PRO A 101 13.93 45.64 10.73
C PRO A 101 12.85 45.79 9.65
N LEU A 102 12.14 46.92 9.73
CA LEU A 102 11.02 47.29 8.84
C LEU A 102 11.43 47.64 7.41
N ASP A 103 12.70 47.93 7.13
CA ASP A 103 13.17 48.30 5.78
C ASP A 103 12.88 47.20 4.74
N LEU A 104 12.82 45.95 5.18
CA LEU A 104 12.35 44.81 4.38
C LEU A 104 10.87 44.94 4.02
N LEU A 105 9.99 45.38 4.94
CA LEU A 105 8.56 45.57 4.66
C LEU A 105 8.31 46.71 3.68
N ASP A 106 9.08 47.78 3.75
CA ASP A 106 8.98 48.90 2.82
C ASP A 106 9.26 48.44 1.38
N MET A 107 10.10 47.41 1.20
CA MET A 107 10.31 46.75 -0.08
C MET A 107 9.18 45.80 -0.49
N LEU A 108 8.46 45.19 0.46
CA LEU A 108 7.30 44.32 0.19
C LEU A 108 6.08 45.10 -0.30
N ASP A 109 6.03 46.41 -0.04
CA ASP A 109 4.95 47.30 -0.48
C ASP A 109 5.27 47.99 -1.84
N MET A 110 6.39 47.62 -2.48
CA MET A 110 6.80 48.10 -3.81
C MET A 110 6.41 47.09 -4.91
N ASP A 111 5.62 47.54 -5.89
CA ASP A 111 5.02 46.68 -6.93
C ASP A 111 6.00 45.91 -7.87
N GLU A 112 7.33 46.17 -7.82
CA GLU A 112 8.30 45.65 -8.80
C GLU A 112 9.57 44.99 -8.19
N VAL A 113 9.52 44.49 -6.95
CA VAL A 113 10.69 43.81 -6.36
C VAL A 113 10.76 42.35 -6.79
N GLU A 114 11.93 41.93 -7.29
CA GLU A 114 12.17 40.53 -7.65
C GLU A 114 12.16 39.63 -6.39
N PRO A 115 11.43 38.50 -6.37
CA PRO A 115 11.30 37.64 -5.20
C PRO A 115 12.64 37.16 -4.60
N HIS A 116 13.64 36.91 -5.44
CA HIS A 116 14.98 36.53 -4.98
C HIS A 116 15.68 37.63 -4.19
N ARG A 117 15.43 38.90 -4.53
CA ARG A 117 16.01 40.04 -3.82
C ARG A 117 15.46 40.12 -2.40
N ILE A 118 14.14 39.99 -2.24
CA ILE A 118 13.48 39.96 -0.92
C ILE A 118 14.10 38.88 -0.03
N LEU A 119 14.25 37.66 -0.55
CA LEU A 119 14.83 36.57 0.23
C LEU A 119 16.33 36.75 0.49
N THR A 120 17.07 37.41 -0.41
CA THR A 120 18.49 37.71 -0.21
C THR A 120 18.71 38.69 0.94
N GLU A 121 17.89 39.75 0.99
CA GLU A 121 17.93 40.72 2.08
C GLU A 121 17.47 40.09 3.39
N LEU A 122 16.39 39.29 3.37
CA LEU A 122 15.93 38.53 4.54
C LEU A 122 17.04 37.62 5.10
N VAL A 123 17.73 36.86 4.23
CA VAL A 123 18.86 36.03 4.64
C VAL A 123 20.00 36.89 5.19
N GLY A 124 20.27 38.05 4.59
CA GLY A 124 21.28 38.99 5.05
C GLY A 124 21.03 39.49 6.47
N GLU A 125 19.80 39.92 6.77
CA GLU A 125 19.39 40.37 8.11
C GLU A 125 19.50 39.23 9.13
N LEU A 126 19.01 38.04 8.77
CA LEU A 126 19.04 36.87 9.66
C LEU A 126 20.46 36.34 9.91
N LEU A 127 21.42 36.58 9.01
CA LEU A 127 22.83 36.26 9.21
C LEU A 127 23.53 37.21 10.19
N ALA A 128 22.97 38.40 10.42
CA ALA A 128 23.49 39.36 11.38
C ALA A 128 23.07 39.06 12.84
N ASP A 129 22.15 38.11 13.05
CA ASP A 129 21.72 37.67 14.39
C ASP A 129 22.90 37.13 15.22
N ASP A 130 22.81 37.33 16.54
CA ASP A 130 23.75 36.73 17.49
C ASP A 130 23.65 35.19 17.40
N PRO A 131 24.76 34.45 17.30
CA PRO A 131 24.77 33.00 17.32
C PRO A 131 24.07 32.35 18.53
N GLU A 132 23.94 33.06 19.66
CA GLU A 132 23.22 32.59 20.85
C GLU A 132 21.69 32.75 20.74
N THR A 133 21.20 33.45 19.71
CA THR A 133 19.76 33.64 19.49
C THR A 133 19.09 32.32 19.12
N PRO A 134 17.99 31.93 19.80
CA PRO A 134 17.27 30.72 19.45
C PRO A 134 16.71 30.83 18.01
N PRO A 135 16.79 29.75 17.22
CA PRO A 135 16.32 29.79 15.85
C PRO A 135 14.81 29.99 15.77
N THR A 136 14.39 30.82 14.82
CA THR A 136 12.98 31.07 14.53
C THR A 136 12.39 29.91 13.73
N LEU A 137 11.32 29.29 14.23
CA LEU A 137 10.68 28.15 13.59
C LEU A 137 9.63 28.66 12.57
N VAL A 138 9.76 28.24 11.31
CA VAL A 138 8.81 28.61 10.26
C VAL A 138 8.13 27.36 9.74
N VAL A 139 6.88 27.13 10.11
CA VAL A 139 6.10 25.98 9.60
C VAL A 139 5.41 26.36 8.29
N LEU A 140 5.65 25.56 7.26
CA LEU A 140 4.92 25.61 6.00
C LEU A 140 4.06 24.35 5.90
N ASP A 141 2.77 24.49 6.19
CA ASP A 141 1.81 23.38 6.11
C ASP A 141 1.21 23.26 4.72
N ASP A 142 1.00 22.02 4.27
CA ASP A 142 0.52 21.67 2.94
C ASP A 142 1.35 22.22 1.76
N ALA A 143 2.67 22.17 1.86
CA ALA A 143 3.61 22.67 0.86
C ALA A 143 3.51 22.03 -0.53
N HIS A 144 2.90 20.85 -0.66
CA HIS A 144 2.58 20.24 -1.95
C HIS A 144 1.69 21.11 -2.86
N LEU A 145 1.03 22.13 -2.30
CA LEU A 145 0.22 23.11 -3.05
C LEU A 145 1.05 24.21 -3.71
N LEU A 146 2.35 24.32 -3.41
CA LEU A 146 3.22 25.31 -4.02
C LEU A 146 3.40 25.05 -5.53
N SER A 147 3.48 26.13 -6.31
CA SER A 147 3.81 26.05 -7.73
C SER A 147 5.26 25.60 -7.95
N SER A 148 5.60 25.22 -9.18
CA SER A 148 6.98 24.86 -9.53
C SER A 148 7.97 26.01 -9.35
N ASP A 149 7.52 27.25 -9.52
CA ASP A 149 8.36 28.45 -9.35
C ASP A 149 8.56 28.75 -7.86
N ASP A 150 7.50 28.61 -7.06
CA ASP A 150 7.58 28.73 -5.59
C ASP A 150 8.51 27.66 -4.99
N TRP A 151 8.49 26.44 -5.51
CA TRP A 151 9.43 25.39 -5.09
C TRP A 151 10.89 25.72 -5.44
N GLN A 152 11.15 26.33 -6.60
CA GLN A 152 12.51 26.77 -6.95
C GLN A 152 12.99 27.87 -6.00
N LEU A 153 12.11 28.82 -5.69
CA LEU A 153 12.37 29.92 -4.76
C LEU A 153 12.60 29.41 -3.33
N LEU A 154 11.75 28.51 -2.83
CA LEU A 154 11.95 27.85 -1.54
C LEU A 154 13.23 27.01 -1.53
N GLY A 155 13.52 26.29 -2.61
CA GLY A 155 14.75 25.52 -2.75
C GLY A 155 16.01 26.38 -2.64
N TRP A 156 15.98 27.58 -3.22
CA TRP A 156 17.04 28.58 -3.07
C TRP A 156 17.15 29.07 -1.62
N PHE A 157 16.03 29.38 -0.96
CA PHE A 157 16.02 29.80 0.44
C PHE A 157 16.59 28.72 1.37
N LEU A 158 16.12 27.48 1.22
CA LEU A 158 16.59 26.31 1.98
C LEU A 158 18.10 26.05 1.78
N ALA A 159 18.63 26.34 0.60
CA ALA A 159 20.07 26.21 0.31
C ALA A 159 20.92 27.30 0.97
N ASN A 160 20.34 28.47 1.26
CA ASN A 160 21.01 29.63 1.84
C ASN A 160 20.58 29.94 3.29
N LEU A 161 19.95 28.97 3.98
CA LEU A 161 19.46 29.17 5.34
C LEU A 161 20.56 29.61 6.32
N PRO A 162 20.33 30.69 7.08
CA PRO A 162 21.13 31.00 8.26
C PRO A 162 20.76 30.06 9.43
N PRO A 163 21.65 29.89 10.43
CA PRO A 163 21.36 29.09 11.62
C PRO A 163 20.22 29.65 12.50
N SER A 164 19.87 30.94 12.34
CA SER A 164 18.85 31.67 13.10
C SER A 164 17.41 31.37 12.65
N VAL A 165 17.21 30.54 11.61
CA VAL A 165 15.88 30.12 11.15
C VAL A 165 15.86 28.63 10.87
N HIS A 166 14.80 27.95 11.32
CA HIS A 166 14.58 26.52 11.08
C HIS A 166 13.22 26.29 10.40
N PRO A 167 13.19 26.12 9.07
CA PRO A 167 11.97 25.77 8.37
C PRO A 167 11.51 24.34 8.68
N ILE A 168 10.21 24.16 8.89
CA ILE A 168 9.54 22.87 9.01
C ILE A 168 8.52 22.78 7.88
N VAL A 169 8.84 21.98 6.86
CA VAL A 169 8.01 21.83 5.66
C VAL A 169 7.18 20.57 5.79
N ILE A 170 5.86 20.73 5.76
CA ILE A 170 4.88 19.62 5.79
C ILE A 170 4.32 19.45 4.39
N SER A 171 4.38 18.23 3.84
CA SER A 171 3.95 17.95 2.48
C SER A 171 3.32 16.55 2.36
N ARG A 172 2.49 16.34 1.34
CA ARG A 172 1.96 15.02 1.00
C ARG A 172 3.00 14.15 0.27
N SER A 173 3.94 14.80 -0.41
CA SER A 173 4.93 14.16 -1.25
C SER A 173 6.29 14.84 -1.20
N ASP A 174 7.28 14.20 -1.83
CA ASP A 174 8.62 14.76 -1.90
C ASP A 174 8.63 16.06 -2.73
N PRO A 175 9.19 17.15 -2.19
CA PRO A 175 9.32 18.38 -2.95
C PRO A 175 10.25 18.19 -4.15
N PRO A 176 10.01 18.89 -5.27
CA PRO A 176 10.83 18.83 -6.49
C PRO A 176 12.17 19.58 -6.33
N ILE A 177 12.87 19.40 -5.21
CA ILE A 177 14.18 19.97 -4.92
C ILE A 177 15.22 18.85 -4.71
N PRO A 178 16.52 19.10 -4.93
CA PRO A 178 17.56 18.07 -4.79
C PRO A 178 17.82 17.61 -3.33
N LEU A 179 16.94 16.79 -2.76
CA LEU A 179 17.03 16.30 -1.38
C LEU A 179 18.28 15.46 -1.10
N GLY A 180 18.82 14.77 -2.11
CA GLY A 180 20.03 13.96 -1.98
C GLY A 180 21.24 14.77 -1.52
N ARG A 181 21.41 15.98 -2.05
CA ARG A 181 22.50 16.90 -1.65
C ARG A 181 22.30 17.39 -0.22
N GLN A 182 21.07 17.71 0.16
CA GLN A 182 20.74 18.17 1.52
C GLN A 182 21.01 17.08 2.56
N ARG A 183 20.68 15.81 2.25
CA ARG A 183 21.00 14.64 3.08
C ARG A 183 22.51 14.44 3.22
N ALA A 184 23.26 14.50 2.12
CA ALA A 184 24.71 14.29 2.12
C ALA A 184 25.48 15.30 2.99
N HIS A 185 24.95 16.52 3.12
CA HIS A 185 25.51 17.57 3.97
C HIS A 185 24.88 17.62 5.38
N ALA A 186 24.09 16.62 5.78
CA ALA A 186 23.37 16.59 7.06
C ALA A 186 22.51 17.84 7.34
N ARG A 187 22.04 18.54 6.28
CA ARG A 187 21.25 19.77 6.41
C ARG A 187 19.76 19.52 6.60
N LEU A 188 19.31 18.28 6.43
CA LEU A 188 17.89 17.92 6.34
C LEU A 188 17.53 16.77 7.27
N ALA A 189 16.65 17.04 8.23
CA ALA A 189 15.97 16.03 9.03
C ALA A 189 14.64 15.61 8.38
N GLN A 190 14.30 14.33 8.43
CA GLN A 190 13.12 13.81 7.75
C GLN A 190 12.27 12.94 8.66
N VAL A 191 10.96 13.15 8.58
CA VAL A 191 9.94 12.28 9.15
C VAL A 191 9.06 11.82 7.99
N ARG A 192 9.01 10.51 7.75
CA ARG A 192 8.34 9.89 6.60
C ARG A 192 7.13 9.09 7.02
N GLU A 193 6.35 8.62 6.06
CA GLU A 193 5.16 7.79 6.27
C GLU A 193 5.38 6.66 7.28
N ARG A 194 6.45 5.87 7.14
CA ARG A 194 6.80 4.81 8.10
C ARG A 194 7.02 5.29 9.54
N ASP A 195 7.51 6.53 9.69
CA ASP A 195 7.77 7.15 10.98
C ASP A 195 6.50 7.76 11.57
N LEU A 196 5.53 8.13 10.71
CA LEU A 196 4.24 8.70 11.06
C LEU A 196 3.21 7.63 11.40
N ALA A 197 3.35 6.44 10.82
CA ALA A 197 2.50 5.30 11.13
C ALA A 197 2.53 4.99 12.64
N PHE A 198 1.36 4.76 13.21
CA PHE A 198 1.21 4.39 14.61
C PHE A 198 1.68 2.96 14.81
N GLY A 199 2.54 2.76 15.80
CA GLY A 199 2.79 1.42 16.34
C GLY A 199 1.58 0.87 17.10
N LEU A 200 1.69 -0.36 17.56
CA LEU A 200 0.62 -1.02 18.33
C LEU A 200 0.29 -0.27 19.63
N ASP A 201 1.30 0.24 20.34
CA ASP A 201 1.08 0.95 21.61
C ASP A 201 0.38 2.29 21.37
N GLU A 202 0.80 3.05 20.36
CA GLU A 202 0.16 4.31 19.97
C GLU A 202 -1.27 4.08 19.45
N THR A 203 -1.52 2.95 18.79
CA THR A 203 -2.87 2.52 18.38
C THR A 203 -3.76 2.30 19.60
N ARG A 204 -3.26 1.60 20.64
CA ARG A 204 -4.00 1.40 21.90
C ARG A 204 -4.25 2.72 22.63
N GLU A 205 -3.26 3.61 22.67
CA GLU A 205 -3.40 4.93 23.26
C GLU A 205 -4.47 5.75 22.55
N LEU A 206 -4.52 5.70 21.21
CA LEU A 206 -5.54 6.41 20.43
C LEU A 206 -6.94 5.88 20.71
N LEU A 207 -7.11 4.55 20.76
CA LEU A 207 -8.38 3.91 21.10
C LEU A 207 -8.85 4.30 22.50
N ALA A 208 -7.96 4.23 23.49
CA ALA A 208 -8.25 4.62 24.87
C ALA A 208 -8.63 6.10 24.98
N ALA A 209 -7.91 6.98 24.29
CA ALA A 209 -8.19 8.41 24.25
C ALA A 209 -9.50 8.73 23.51
N ALA A 210 -9.93 7.85 22.60
CA ALA A 210 -11.25 7.85 21.98
C ALA A 210 -12.29 7.07 22.80
N SER A 211 -12.07 6.79 24.09
CA SER A 211 -13.03 6.07 24.95
C SER A 211 -13.50 4.71 24.40
N VAL A 212 -12.69 4.06 23.57
CA VAL A 212 -12.90 2.69 23.08
C VAL A 212 -11.99 1.76 23.88
N GLU A 213 -12.52 0.62 24.34
CA GLU A 213 -11.72 -0.35 25.10
C GLU A 213 -10.63 -0.96 24.20
N PRO A 214 -9.33 -0.72 24.50
CA PRO A 214 -8.23 -1.11 23.62
C PRO A 214 -7.81 -2.57 23.85
N THR A 215 -8.70 -3.51 23.57
CA THR A 215 -8.35 -4.94 23.70
C THR A 215 -7.16 -5.28 22.79
N PRO A 216 -6.26 -6.19 23.19
CA PRO A 216 -5.09 -6.54 22.39
C PRO A 216 -5.44 -6.99 20.96
N ASP A 217 -6.53 -7.75 20.81
CA ASP A 217 -6.98 -8.28 19.53
C ASP A 217 -7.56 -7.18 18.64
N LEU A 218 -8.38 -6.28 19.19
CA LEU A 218 -8.92 -5.14 18.43
C LEU A 218 -7.80 -4.22 17.94
N ALA A 219 -6.87 -3.86 18.84
CA ALA A 219 -5.74 -3.00 18.48
C ALA A 219 -4.85 -3.65 17.41
N ALA A 220 -4.56 -4.95 17.53
CA ALA A 220 -3.77 -5.68 16.53
C ALA A 220 -4.49 -5.77 15.18
N ALA A 221 -5.79 -6.07 15.17
CA ALA A 221 -6.58 -6.15 13.94
C ALA A 221 -6.70 -4.80 13.24
N LEU A 222 -7.01 -3.72 13.98
CA LEU A 222 -7.07 -2.37 13.44
C LEU A 222 -5.71 -1.91 12.91
N HIS A 223 -4.64 -2.15 13.66
CA HIS A 223 -3.30 -1.80 13.22
C HIS A 223 -2.91 -2.56 11.94
N ALA A 224 -3.21 -3.86 11.84
CA ALA A 224 -2.94 -4.64 10.65
C ALA A 224 -3.74 -4.16 9.42
N ARG A 225 -5.02 -3.80 9.61
CA ARG A 225 -5.89 -3.29 8.53
C ARG A 225 -5.50 -1.90 8.05
N THR A 226 -5.09 -1.03 8.98
CA THR A 226 -4.75 0.36 8.71
C THR A 226 -3.26 0.60 8.44
N GLU A 227 -2.41 -0.39 8.64
CA GLU A 227 -0.94 -0.25 8.65
C GLU A 227 -0.47 0.91 9.58
N GLY A 228 -1.20 1.17 10.67
CA GLY A 228 -0.92 2.27 11.58
C GLY A 228 -1.39 3.66 11.09
N TRP A 229 -2.21 3.73 10.05
CA TRP A 229 -2.73 4.99 9.53
C TRP A 229 -3.67 5.69 10.53
N VAL A 230 -3.23 6.85 11.04
CA VAL A 230 -3.87 7.58 12.15
C VAL A 230 -5.33 7.90 11.88
N ALA A 231 -5.66 8.45 10.71
CA ALA A 231 -7.03 8.78 10.38
C ALA A 231 -7.91 7.52 10.27
N GLY A 232 -7.39 6.42 9.69
CA GLY A 232 -8.11 5.15 9.64
C GLY A 232 -8.45 4.60 11.03
N ILE A 233 -7.49 4.62 11.95
CA ILE A 233 -7.71 4.18 13.34
C ILE A 233 -8.73 5.10 14.04
N ARG A 234 -8.63 6.42 13.84
CA ARG A 234 -9.54 7.38 14.45
C ARG A 234 -10.98 7.24 13.92
N LEU A 235 -11.14 7.06 12.60
CA LEU A 235 -12.45 6.87 11.98
C LEU A 235 -13.09 5.56 12.44
N ALA A 236 -12.30 4.50 12.61
CA ALA A 236 -12.78 3.26 13.23
C ALA A 236 -13.22 3.46 14.68
N ALA A 237 -12.43 4.20 15.47
CA ALA A 237 -12.79 4.50 16.85
C ALA A 237 -14.11 5.29 16.94
N LEU A 238 -14.31 6.29 16.07
CA LEU A 238 -15.55 7.05 15.98
C LEU A 238 -16.75 6.15 15.63
N ALA A 239 -16.61 5.28 14.63
CA ALA A 239 -17.67 4.35 14.27
C ALA A 239 -18.05 3.39 15.43
N ILE A 240 -17.08 2.93 16.21
CA ILE A 240 -17.33 2.10 17.40
C ILE A 240 -18.06 2.91 18.49
N GLN A 241 -17.69 4.19 18.70
CA GLN A 241 -18.41 5.07 19.62
C GLN A 241 -19.87 5.31 19.19
N ASP A 242 -20.11 5.35 17.88
CA ASP A 242 -21.44 5.50 17.28
C ASP A 242 -22.25 4.19 17.26
N GLY A 243 -21.70 3.10 17.83
CA GLY A 243 -22.39 1.83 18.05
C GLY A 243 -22.08 0.73 17.06
N ALA A 244 -21.05 0.87 16.21
CA ALA A 244 -20.60 -0.22 15.35
C ALA A 244 -19.95 -1.34 16.16
N GLU A 245 -20.32 -2.59 15.86
CA GLU A 245 -19.67 -3.76 16.43
C GLU A 245 -18.26 -3.93 15.84
N PRO A 246 -17.19 -4.04 16.67
CA PRO A 246 -15.81 -4.02 16.19
C PRO A 246 -15.47 -5.12 15.17
N VAL A 247 -16.08 -6.31 15.31
CA VAL A 247 -15.86 -7.43 14.38
C VAL A 247 -16.42 -7.12 12.99
N GLU A 248 -17.67 -6.65 12.93
CA GLU A 248 -18.32 -6.30 11.65
C GLU A 248 -17.62 -5.14 10.96
N LEU A 249 -17.13 -4.18 11.75
CA LEU A 249 -16.36 -3.04 11.24
C LEU A 249 -15.05 -3.50 10.58
N LEU A 250 -14.32 -4.43 11.19
CA LEU A 250 -13.08 -4.96 10.62
C LEU A 250 -13.30 -5.70 9.30
N ASP A 251 -14.43 -6.42 9.19
CA ASP A 251 -14.83 -7.14 7.98
C ASP A 251 -15.25 -6.20 6.84
N ARG A 252 -15.90 -5.07 7.17
CA ARG A 252 -16.44 -4.11 6.18
C ARG A 252 -15.66 -2.81 6.08
N PHE A 253 -14.44 -2.78 6.60
CA PHE A 253 -13.70 -1.55 6.90
C PHE A 253 -13.58 -0.55 5.74
N SER A 254 -13.40 -1.04 4.51
CA SER A 254 -13.25 -0.22 3.29
C SER A 254 -14.46 -0.27 2.36
N VAL A 255 -15.62 -0.72 2.85
CA VAL A 255 -16.88 -0.73 2.10
C VAL A 255 -17.53 0.65 2.18
N THR A 256 -18.22 1.07 1.11
CA THR A 256 -18.79 2.43 0.92
C THR A 256 -19.64 3.02 2.05
N ASP A 257 -20.10 2.22 3.01
CA ASP A 257 -20.94 2.68 4.11
C ASP A 257 -20.14 3.04 5.39
N THR A 258 -18.81 2.94 5.37
CA THR A 258 -17.97 3.29 6.52
C THR A 258 -17.42 4.72 6.40
N SER A 259 -17.21 5.39 7.53
CA SER A 259 -16.56 6.72 7.57
C SER A 259 -15.14 6.70 6.99
N VAL A 260 -14.47 5.53 7.01
CA VAL A 260 -13.16 5.33 6.38
C VAL A 260 -13.26 5.37 4.86
N ALA A 261 -14.26 4.70 4.29
CA ALA A 261 -14.51 4.72 2.85
C ALA A 261 -14.91 6.12 2.38
N GLU A 262 -15.80 6.79 3.11
CA GLU A 262 -16.21 8.18 2.82
C GLU A 262 -15.00 9.12 2.79
N PHE A 263 -14.13 9.05 3.81
CA PHE A 263 -12.89 9.84 3.83
C PHE A 263 -12.00 9.55 2.60
N LEU A 264 -11.79 8.28 2.26
CA LEU A 264 -10.96 7.91 1.10
C LEU A 264 -11.61 8.35 -0.22
N LEU A 265 -12.94 8.34 -0.34
CA LEU A 265 -13.63 8.87 -1.51
C LEU A 265 -13.39 10.38 -1.63
N GLU A 266 -13.69 11.15 -0.58
CA GLU A 266 -13.62 12.61 -0.61
C GLU A 266 -12.18 13.15 -0.71
N GLU A 267 -11.25 12.62 0.08
CA GLU A 267 -9.89 13.14 0.17
C GLU A 267 -8.95 12.62 -0.92
N VAL A 268 -9.25 11.44 -1.46
CA VAL A 268 -8.38 10.77 -2.44
C VAL A 268 -9.03 10.73 -3.81
N LEU A 269 -10.21 10.12 -3.97
CA LEU A 269 -10.77 9.77 -5.28
C LEU A 269 -11.50 10.94 -5.97
N ASP A 270 -12.34 11.69 -5.25
CA ASP A 270 -13.15 12.79 -5.80
C ASP A 270 -12.28 13.96 -6.30
N ARG A 271 -11.05 14.06 -5.79
CA ARG A 271 -10.06 15.05 -6.23
C ARG A 271 -9.30 14.64 -7.50
N GLN A 272 -9.50 13.43 -8.00
CA GLN A 272 -8.86 12.96 -9.23
C GLN A 272 -9.70 13.26 -10.47
N SER A 273 -9.05 13.38 -11.62
CA SER A 273 -9.75 13.39 -12.91
C SER A 273 -10.40 12.03 -13.18
N ASP A 274 -11.41 12.00 -14.02
CA ASP A 274 -12.11 10.75 -14.38
C ASP A 274 -11.14 9.71 -14.94
N GLU A 275 -10.18 10.13 -15.79
CA GLU A 275 -9.19 9.23 -16.37
C GLU A 275 -8.26 8.60 -15.33
N ARG A 276 -7.90 9.36 -14.28
CA ARG A 276 -7.09 8.84 -13.17
C ARG A 276 -7.88 7.88 -12.31
N ARG A 277 -9.17 8.16 -12.04
CA ARG A 277 -10.04 7.25 -11.29
C ARG A 277 -10.22 5.92 -12.02
N ASP A 278 -10.45 5.98 -13.33
CA ASP A 278 -10.59 4.78 -14.15
C ASP A 278 -9.29 3.94 -14.14
N PHE A 279 -8.13 4.59 -14.28
CA PHE A 279 -6.84 3.91 -14.16
C PHE A 279 -6.63 3.26 -12.79
N LEU A 280 -6.81 4.03 -11.71
CA LEU A 280 -6.68 3.55 -10.32
C LEU A 280 -7.60 2.36 -10.06
N SER A 281 -8.85 2.42 -10.53
CA SER A 281 -9.82 1.34 -10.42
C SER A 281 -9.38 0.10 -11.20
N ALA A 282 -8.92 0.25 -12.45
CA ALA A 282 -8.48 -0.85 -13.30
C ALA A 282 -7.34 -1.66 -12.66
N VAL A 283 -6.33 -0.98 -12.12
CA VAL A 283 -5.13 -1.63 -11.59
C VAL A 283 -5.19 -1.98 -10.09
N ALA A 284 -6.27 -1.63 -9.38
CA ALA A 284 -6.46 -1.93 -7.95
C ALA A 284 -6.52 -3.43 -7.61
N ILE A 285 -6.77 -4.27 -8.62
CA ILE A 285 -6.75 -5.72 -8.48
C ILE A 285 -5.34 -6.27 -8.25
N LEU A 286 -4.30 -5.52 -8.63
CA LEU A 286 -2.91 -5.95 -8.57
C LEU A 286 -2.32 -5.73 -7.18
N ARG A 287 -1.56 -6.70 -6.69
CA ARG A 287 -0.84 -6.59 -5.40
C ARG A 287 0.35 -5.65 -5.48
N THR A 288 1.09 -5.75 -6.58
CA THR A 288 2.22 -4.87 -6.92
C THR A 288 1.94 -4.26 -8.29
N LEU A 289 2.10 -2.95 -8.38
CA LEU A 289 1.89 -2.16 -9.58
C LEU A 289 3.21 -2.02 -10.33
N ASP A 290 3.50 -3.02 -11.16
CA ASP A 290 4.53 -2.92 -12.18
C ASP A 290 3.93 -2.19 -13.41
N PRO A 291 4.64 -1.24 -14.04
CA PRO A 291 4.11 -0.50 -15.18
C PRO A 291 3.64 -1.37 -16.34
N GLU A 292 4.31 -2.48 -16.64
CA GLU A 292 4.03 -3.34 -17.80
C GLU A 292 2.71 -4.11 -17.62
N ILE A 293 2.46 -4.66 -16.42
CA ILE A 293 1.18 -5.31 -16.12
C ILE A 293 0.06 -4.26 -15.98
N CYS A 294 0.36 -3.06 -15.48
CA CYS A 294 -0.61 -1.97 -15.42
C CYS A 294 -1.07 -1.57 -16.82
N ASP A 295 -0.15 -1.47 -17.78
CA ASP A 295 -0.46 -1.22 -19.19
C ASP A 295 -1.32 -2.34 -19.78
N ALA A 296 -0.99 -3.60 -19.51
CA ALA A 296 -1.77 -4.75 -19.98
C ALA A 296 -3.21 -4.78 -19.44
N VAL A 297 -3.40 -4.45 -18.16
CA VAL A 297 -4.72 -4.48 -17.52
C VAL A 297 -5.55 -3.25 -17.89
N SER A 298 -4.95 -2.05 -17.88
CA SER A 298 -5.66 -0.79 -18.12
C SER A 298 -5.82 -0.45 -19.61
N GLY A 299 -5.13 -1.17 -20.51
CA GLY A 299 -5.09 -0.87 -21.94
C GLY A 299 -4.28 0.39 -22.28
N ARG A 300 -3.44 0.85 -21.36
CA ARG A 300 -2.59 2.04 -21.52
C ARG A 300 -1.18 1.65 -21.99
N SER A 301 -0.37 2.66 -22.30
CA SER A 301 1.06 2.50 -22.62
C SER A 301 1.94 3.52 -21.88
N ASP A 302 1.38 4.21 -20.89
CA ASP A 302 2.00 5.31 -20.15
C ASP A 302 1.87 5.12 -18.63
N SER A 303 1.55 3.90 -18.16
CA SER A 303 1.35 3.60 -16.73
C SER A 303 2.57 3.98 -15.90
N ALA A 304 3.79 3.83 -16.43
CA ALA A 304 5.02 4.25 -15.74
C ALA A 304 5.04 5.75 -15.41
N ALA A 305 4.53 6.60 -16.31
CA ALA A 305 4.45 8.05 -16.08
C ALA A 305 3.31 8.38 -15.12
N VAL A 306 2.14 7.76 -15.32
CA VAL A 306 0.96 7.96 -14.48
C VAL A 306 1.23 7.56 -13.02
N LEU A 307 1.82 6.38 -12.78
CA LEU A 307 2.18 5.91 -11.45
C LEU A 307 3.19 6.83 -10.76
N ARG A 308 4.20 7.33 -11.49
CA ARG A 308 5.15 8.32 -10.97
C ARG A 308 4.45 9.59 -10.52
N THR A 309 3.50 10.10 -11.31
CA THR A 309 2.73 11.28 -10.94
C THR A 309 1.82 11.02 -9.74
N ILE A 310 1.08 9.90 -9.71
CA ILE A 310 0.19 9.56 -8.59
C ILE A 310 0.98 9.39 -7.28
N ALA A 311 2.14 8.73 -7.33
CA ALA A 311 3.02 8.60 -6.18
C ALA A 311 3.60 9.96 -5.74
N ALA A 312 3.95 10.82 -6.71
CA ALA A 312 4.39 12.19 -6.46
C ALA A 312 3.26 13.11 -5.94
N ASP A 313 1.99 12.76 -6.15
CA ASP A 313 0.85 13.48 -5.59
C ASP A 313 0.51 12.98 -4.17
N GLY A 314 1.13 11.88 -3.71
CA GLY A 314 0.97 11.33 -2.36
C GLY A 314 -0.38 10.64 -2.11
N ILE A 315 -0.99 10.08 -3.15
CA ILE A 315 -2.36 9.55 -3.14
C ILE A 315 -2.39 8.08 -2.69
N PHE A 316 -1.87 7.78 -1.49
CA PHE A 316 -1.83 6.40 -0.93
C PHE A 316 -1.25 5.34 -1.90
N VAL A 317 -0.38 5.77 -2.80
CA VAL A 317 0.44 4.93 -3.68
C VAL A 317 1.88 5.22 -3.34
N SER A 318 2.60 4.21 -2.88
CA SER A 318 4.00 4.32 -2.51
C SER A 318 4.86 3.43 -3.39
N ARG A 319 6.08 3.89 -3.64
CA ARG A 319 7.09 3.11 -4.37
C ARG A 319 7.66 2.04 -3.45
N VAL A 320 7.83 0.82 -3.95
CA VAL A 320 8.47 -0.27 -3.21
C VAL A 320 9.97 0.01 -3.09
N GLU A 321 10.53 -0.04 -1.87
CA GLU A 321 11.92 0.39 -1.60
C GLU A 321 13.00 -0.36 -2.39
N ARG A 322 12.72 -1.59 -2.86
CA ARG A 322 13.69 -2.48 -3.52
C ARG A 322 13.38 -2.77 -5.00
N GLY A 323 12.26 -2.30 -5.52
CA GLY A 323 11.88 -2.44 -6.93
C GLY A 323 12.27 -1.20 -7.74
N ALA A 324 12.89 -1.41 -8.90
CA ALA A 324 12.94 -0.35 -9.90
C ALA A 324 11.51 -0.16 -10.42
N ASP A 325 10.93 1.02 -10.20
CA ASP A 325 9.60 1.42 -10.71
C ASP A 325 8.39 0.55 -10.31
N GLU A 326 8.48 -0.20 -9.20
CA GLU A 326 7.33 -0.89 -8.61
C GLU A 326 6.60 -0.02 -7.58
N TYR A 327 5.27 -0.05 -7.62
CA TYR A 327 4.40 0.68 -6.69
C TYR A 327 3.43 -0.25 -5.96
N ARG A 328 2.85 0.24 -4.86
CA ARG A 328 1.81 -0.46 -4.11
C ARG A 328 0.76 0.53 -3.63
N PHE A 329 -0.50 0.13 -3.72
CA PHE A 329 -1.58 0.81 -3.02
C PHE A 329 -1.50 0.57 -1.51
N HIS A 330 -1.92 1.55 -0.73
CA HIS A 330 -2.33 1.28 0.65
C HIS A 330 -3.49 0.28 0.66
N PRO A 331 -3.51 -0.73 1.56
CA PRO A 331 -4.48 -1.83 1.50
C PRO A 331 -5.95 -1.37 1.50
N LEU A 332 -6.27 -0.37 2.32
CA LEU A 332 -7.62 0.19 2.41
C LEU A 332 -8.08 0.85 1.09
N LEU A 333 -7.17 1.56 0.41
CA LEU A 333 -7.47 2.17 -0.88
C LEU A 333 -7.69 1.08 -1.95
N ALA A 334 -6.84 0.05 -1.98
CA ALA A 334 -7.00 -1.06 -2.92
C ALA A 334 -8.33 -1.80 -2.70
N GLU A 335 -8.70 -2.04 -1.45
CA GLU A 335 -9.97 -2.70 -1.11
C GLU A 335 -11.19 -1.87 -1.52
N LEU A 336 -11.19 -0.56 -1.22
CA LEU A 336 -12.23 0.36 -1.65
C LEU A 336 -12.37 0.40 -3.17
N LEU A 337 -11.25 0.55 -3.89
CA LEU A 337 -11.24 0.59 -5.36
C LEU A 337 -11.77 -0.72 -5.98
N ARG A 338 -11.38 -1.88 -5.45
CA ARG A 338 -11.90 -3.18 -5.88
C ARG A 338 -13.38 -3.34 -5.58
N HIS A 339 -13.84 -2.84 -4.42
CA HIS A 339 -15.25 -2.86 -4.07
C HIS A 339 -16.08 -2.01 -5.04
N GLU A 340 -15.67 -0.76 -5.27
CA GLU A 340 -16.35 0.16 -6.19
C GLU A 340 -16.33 -0.33 -7.63
N GLN A 341 -15.22 -0.91 -8.08
CA GLN A 341 -15.13 -1.51 -9.41
C GLN A 341 -16.16 -2.62 -9.60
N ARG A 342 -16.20 -3.60 -8.68
CA ARG A 342 -17.16 -4.70 -8.73
C ARG A 342 -18.60 -4.24 -8.62
N ARG A 343 -18.87 -3.20 -7.84
CA ARG A 343 -20.22 -2.64 -7.68
C ARG A 343 -20.69 -1.90 -8.93
N ARG A 344 -19.79 -1.16 -9.59
CA ARG A 344 -20.10 -0.35 -10.77
C ARG A 344 -20.21 -1.18 -12.05
N ASP A 345 -19.25 -2.06 -12.29
CA ASP A 345 -19.20 -2.93 -13.47
C ASP A 345 -18.52 -4.26 -13.13
N PRO A 346 -19.29 -5.27 -12.68
CA PRO A 346 -18.76 -6.60 -12.38
C PRO A 346 -18.10 -7.27 -13.58
N ASP A 347 -18.53 -6.98 -14.80
CA ASP A 347 -18.04 -7.65 -16.01
C ASP A 347 -16.68 -7.09 -16.41
N LEU A 348 -16.52 -5.77 -16.31
CA LEU A 348 -15.23 -5.10 -16.48
C LEU A 348 -14.23 -5.52 -15.40
N ALA A 349 -14.68 -5.66 -14.14
CA ALA A 349 -13.82 -6.18 -13.07
C ALA A 349 -13.26 -7.58 -13.43
N ARG A 350 -14.13 -8.50 -13.88
CA ARG A 350 -13.69 -9.85 -14.32
C ARG A 350 -12.77 -9.77 -15.53
N CYS A 351 -13.01 -8.85 -16.46
CA CYS A 351 -12.13 -8.60 -17.60
C CYS A 351 -10.72 -8.20 -17.17
N HIS A 352 -10.58 -7.24 -16.24
CA HIS A 352 -9.28 -6.84 -15.72
C HIS A 352 -8.53 -7.99 -15.04
N HIS A 353 -9.23 -8.80 -14.25
CA HIS A 353 -8.63 -10.00 -13.65
C HIS A 353 -8.14 -11.00 -14.72
N ARG A 354 -8.92 -11.22 -15.78
CA ARG A 354 -8.48 -12.07 -16.90
C ARG A 354 -7.23 -11.53 -17.60
N LEU A 355 -7.19 -10.23 -17.90
CA LEU A 355 -6.03 -9.59 -18.52
C LEU A 355 -4.77 -9.69 -17.64
N ALA A 356 -4.93 -9.51 -16.32
CA ALA A 356 -3.84 -9.68 -15.37
C ALA A 356 -3.32 -11.14 -15.38
N ALA A 357 -4.23 -12.12 -15.35
CA ALA A 357 -3.86 -13.53 -15.40
C ALA A 357 -3.14 -13.91 -16.70
N GLU A 358 -3.64 -13.48 -17.85
CA GLU A 358 -3.02 -13.72 -19.15
C GLU A 358 -1.59 -13.16 -19.21
N TRP A 359 -1.40 -11.93 -18.74
CA TRP A 359 -0.07 -11.32 -18.67
C TRP A 359 0.85 -12.09 -17.72
N LEU A 360 0.38 -12.44 -16.51
CA LEU A 360 1.20 -13.17 -15.52
C LEU A 360 1.63 -14.55 -16.03
N VAL A 361 0.75 -15.30 -16.69
CA VAL A 361 1.08 -16.60 -17.30
C VAL A 361 2.13 -16.42 -18.40
N ALA A 362 1.98 -15.43 -19.28
CA ALA A 362 2.94 -15.15 -20.35
C ALA A 362 4.35 -14.80 -19.81
N HIS A 363 4.44 -14.26 -18.60
CA HIS A 363 5.70 -13.90 -17.93
C HIS A 363 6.17 -14.95 -16.92
N GLY A 364 5.61 -16.17 -16.94
CA GLY A 364 6.04 -17.28 -16.08
C GLY A 364 5.62 -17.16 -14.62
N ARG A 365 4.70 -16.24 -14.29
CA ARG A 365 4.17 -15.98 -12.94
C ARG A 365 2.82 -16.67 -12.74
N GLY A 366 2.72 -17.94 -13.15
CA GLY A 366 1.46 -18.69 -13.15
C GLY A 366 0.81 -18.81 -11.77
N ILE A 367 1.59 -18.98 -10.71
CA ILE A 367 1.04 -19.07 -9.34
C ILE A 367 0.25 -17.81 -8.97
N GLU A 368 0.74 -16.63 -9.34
CA GLU A 368 0.07 -15.36 -9.05
C GLU A 368 -1.19 -15.16 -9.91
N ALA A 369 -1.23 -15.78 -11.10
CA ALA A 369 -2.38 -15.71 -11.99
C ALA A 369 -3.59 -16.51 -11.46
N ILE A 370 -3.38 -17.50 -10.58
CA ILE A 370 -4.46 -18.36 -10.06
C ILE A 370 -5.54 -17.53 -9.36
N GLU A 371 -5.15 -16.64 -8.45
CA GLU A 371 -6.09 -15.76 -7.73
C GLU A 371 -6.89 -14.89 -8.72
N HIS A 372 -6.21 -14.36 -9.74
CA HIS A 372 -6.88 -13.57 -10.77
C HIS A 372 -7.86 -14.38 -11.61
N LEU A 373 -7.54 -15.63 -11.97
CA LEU A 373 -8.47 -16.50 -12.71
C LEU A 373 -9.71 -16.87 -11.89
N LEU A 374 -9.53 -17.13 -10.58
CA LEU A 374 -10.64 -17.38 -9.67
C LEU A 374 -11.56 -16.15 -9.57
N ASP A 375 -10.99 -14.96 -9.38
CA ASP A 375 -11.75 -13.71 -9.32
C ASP A 375 -12.40 -13.32 -10.67
N ALA A 376 -11.82 -13.74 -11.80
CA ALA A 376 -12.42 -13.60 -13.13
C ALA A 376 -13.57 -14.60 -13.38
N GLY A 377 -13.71 -15.63 -12.55
CA GLY A 377 -14.65 -16.74 -12.74
C GLY A 377 -14.18 -17.79 -13.76
N ASP A 378 -12.93 -17.73 -14.21
CA ASP A 378 -12.33 -18.67 -15.17
C ASP A 378 -11.81 -19.93 -14.45
N HIS A 379 -12.70 -20.57 -13.69
CA HIS A 379 -12.36 -21.65 -12.77
C HIS A 379 -11.69 -22.86 -13.45
N ALA A 380 -12.06 -23.16 -14.70
CA ALA A 380 -11.46 -24.25 -15.46
C ALA A 380 -9.96 -24.02 -15.74
N LEU A 381 -9.59 -22.79 -16.10
CA LEU A 381 -8.20 -22.42 -16.34
C LEU A 381 -7.43 -22.26 -15.02
N ALA A 382 -8.08 -21.74 -13.98
CA ALA A 382 -7.52 -21.69 -12.63
C ALA A 382 -7.13 -23.09 -12.15
N HIS A 383 -8.04 -24.06 -12.32
CA HIS A 383 -7.78 -25.46 -11.97
C HIS A 383 -6.58 -26.04 -12.73
N GLU A 384 -6.54 -25.85 -14.05
CA GLU A 384 -5.43 -26.34 -14.87
C GLU A 384 -4.09 -25.79 -14.37
N LEU A 385 -4.04 -24.49 -14.05
CA LEU A 385 -2.83 -23.83 -13.57
C LEU A 385 -2.42 -24.28 -12.17
N VAL A 386 -3.39 -24.52 -11.27
CA VAL A 386 -3.17 -25.14 -9.95
C VAL A 386 -2.54 -26.52 -10.09
N VAL A 387 -3.08 -27.37 -10.95
CA VAL A 387 -2.57 -28.73 -11.19
C VAL A 387 -1.18 -28.71 -11.80
N GLN A 388 -0.95 -27.88 -12.82
CA GLN A 388 0.38 -27.71 -13.44
C GLN A 388 1.43 -27.21 -12.46
N SER A 389 1.03 -26.33 -11.53
CA SER A 389 1.91 -25.76 -10.51
C SER A 389 2.00 -26.61 -9.23
N PHE A 390 1.25 -27.71 -9.15
CA PHE A 390 1.08 -28.49 -7.92
C PHE A 390 2.40 -28.92 -7.26
N PRO A 391 3.42 -29.42 -8.00
CA PRO A 391 4.71 -29.79 -7.38
C PRO A 391 5.38 -28.63 -6.63
N SER A 392 5.33 -27.42 -7.21
CA SER A 392 5.88 -26.21 -6.60
C SER A 392 5.03 -25.70 -5.44
N LEU A 393 3.70 -25.80 -5.54
CA LEU A 393 2.77 -25.38 -4.50
C LEU A 393 2.81 -26.28 -3.26
N TYR A 394 2.94 -27.59 -3.46
CA TYR A 394 2.89 -28.58 -2.38
C TYR A 394 4.10 -28.51 -1.44
N VAL A 395 5.28 -28.21 -1.98
CA VAL A 395 6.54 -28.10 -1.22
C VAL A 395 6.87 -26.64 -0.84
N GLY A 396 6.17 -25.67 -1.45
CA GLY A 396 6.45 -24.24 -1.34
C GLY A 396 5.68 -23.50 -0.25
N PRO A 397 5.90 -22.17 -0.13
CA PRO A 397 5.24 -21.31 0.85
C PRO A 397 3.72 -21.19 0.63
N HIS A 398 3.24 -21.48 -0.58
CA HIS A 398 1.83 -21.39 -0.99
C HIS A 398 0.98 -22.63 -0.66
N ARG A 399 1.51 -23.58 0.11
CA ARG A 399 0.74 -24.78 0.49
C ARG A 399 -0.60 -24.47 1.16
N ARG A 400 -0.67 -23.39 1.95
CA ARG A 400 -1.92 -22.95 2.59
C ARG A 400 -2.93 -22.35 1.62
N ASP A 401 -2.45 -21.73 0.55
CA ASP A 401 -3.30 -21.11 -0.47
C ASP A 401 -3.91 -22.18 -1.39
N LEU A 402 -3.20 -23.30 -1.58
CA LEU A 402 -3.64 -24.42 -2.41
C LEU A 402 -4.99 -25.02 -1.96
N ASP A 403 -5.20 -25.23 -0.65
CA ASP A 403 -6.49 -25.71 -0.13
C ASP A 403 -7.61 -24.71 -0.44
N LEU A 404 -7.33 -23.41 -0.29
CA LEU A 404 -8.29 -22.34 -0.57
C LEU A 404 -8.63 -22.26 -2.06
N TRP A 405 -7.65 -22.36 -2.94
CA TRP A 405 -7.87 -22.31 -4.39
C TRP A 405 -8.65 -23.50 -4.91
N LEU A 406 -8.34 -24.71 -4.42
CA LEU A 406 -9.10 -25.91 -4.79
C LEU A 406 -10.54 -25.83 -4.30
N ALA A 407 -10.78 -25.32 -3.07
CA ALA A 407 -12.11 -25.13 -2.52
C ALA A 407 -12.92 -24.01 -3.22
N ALA A 408 -12.24 -23.04 -3.83
CA ALA A 408 -12.89 -21.96 -4.57
C ALA A 408 -13.42 -22.39 -5.95
N ILE A 409 -12.98 -23.54 -6.47
CA ILE A 409 -13.42 -24.03 -7.78
C ILE A 409 -14.73 -24.81 -7.63
N PRO A 410 -15.81 -24.42 -8.33
CA PRO A 410 -17.10 -25.11 -8.24
C PRO A 410 -17.06 -26.58 -8.70
N ASP A 411 -17.79 -27.43 -7.99
CA ASP A 411 -17.90 -28.87 -8.29
C ASP A 411 -18.40 -29.14 -9.71
N ASP A 412 -19.35 -28.34 -10.22
CA ASP A 412 -19.90 -28.48 -11.56
C ASP A 412 -18.81 -28.26 -12.63
N VAL A 413 -17.94 -27.27 -12.43
CA VAL A 413 -16.77 -27.04 -13.29
C VAL A 413 -15.83 -28.24 -13.25
N ILE A 414 -15.55 -28.81 -12.07
CA ILE A 414 -14.69 -30.01 -12.01
C ILE A 414 -15.35 -31.20 -12.74
N ALA A 415 -16.66 -31.38 -12.57
CA ALA A 415 -17.42 -32.50 -13.11
C ALA A 415 -17.62 -32.47 -14.64
N GLU A 416 -17.41 -31.33 -15.30
CA GLU A 416 -17.50 -31.20 -16.77
C GLU A 416 -16.49 -32.08 -17.53
N SER A 417 -15.39 -32.47 -16.88
CA SER A 417 -14.34 -33.29 -17.49
C SER A 417 -13.81 -34.33 -16.51
N LEU A 418 -13.85 -35.61 -16.89
CA LEU A 418 -13.29 -36.70 -16.09
C LEU A 418 -11.79 -36.52 -15.87
N GLU A 419 -11.08 -35.97 -16.85
CA GLU A 419 -9.67 -35.64 -16.72
C GLU A 419 -9.42 -34.62 -15.61
N ARG A 420 -10.23 -33.56 -15.57
CA ARG A 420 -10.18 -32.52 -14.54
C ARG A 420 -10.52 -33.08 -13.17
N ALA A 421 -11.56 -33.90 -13.09
CA ALA A 421 -11.96 -34.58 -11.85
C ALA A 421 -10.88 -35.51 -11.30
N MET A 422 -10.15 -36.23 -12.16
CA MET A 422 -9.02 -37.07 -11.75
C MET A 422 -7.86 -36.24 -11.20
N ASP A 423 -7.49 -35.15 -11.89
CA ASP A 423 -6.43 -34.25 -11.42
C ASP A 423 -6.79 -33.61 -10.08
N HIS A 424 -8.05 -33.18 -9.94
CA HIS A 424 -8.59 -32.64 -8.70
C HIS A 424 -8.56 -33.67 -7.56
N CYS A 425 -8.98 -34.91 -7.84
CA CYS A 425 -8.94 -36.01 -6.89
C CYS A 425 -7.52 -36.27 -6.36
N VAL A 426 -6.52 -36.22 -7.24
CA VAL A 426 -5.12 -36.42 -6.85
C VAL A 426 -4.62 -35.28 -5.98
N ALA A 427 -4.91 -34.04 -6.37
CA ALA A 427 -4.55 -32.86 -5.57
C ALA A 427 -5.11 -32.95 -4.14
N LEU A 428 -6.41 -33.26 -4.00
CA LEU A 428 -7.06 -33.42 -2.71
C LEU A 428 -6.51 -34.60 -1.90
N THR A 429 -6.18 -35.72 -2.57
CA THR A 429 -5.61 -36.91 -1.92
C THR A 429 -4.23 -36.62 -1.34
N LEU A 430 -3.38 -35.91 -2.09
CA LEU A 430 -2.05 -35.51 -1.63
C LEU A 430 -2.09 -34.51 -0.47
N LEU A 431 -3.14 -33.69 -0.41
CA LEU A 431 -3.40 -32.77 0.70
C LEU A 431 -4.08 -33.43 1.91
N ALA A 432 -4.46 -34.71 1.80
CA ALA A 432 -5.27 -35.42 2.77
C ALA A 432 -6.62 -34.71 3.06
N SER A 433 -7.19 -34.06 2.04
CA SER A 433 -8.49 -33.41 2.13
C SER A 433 -9.63 -34.44 2.28
N PRO A 434 -10.65 -34.16 3.12
CA PRO A 434 -11.80 -35.05 3.30
C PRO A 434 -12.67 -35.19 2.04
N ASP A 435 -12.51 -34.31 1.05
CA ASP A 435 -13.29 -34.33 -0.20
C ASP A 435 -12.68 -35.24 -1.28
N GLY A 436 -11.45 -35.72 -1.11
CA GLY A 436 -10.80 -36.64 -2.05
C GLY A 436 -11.63 -37.89 -2.37
N PRO A 437 -12.18 -38.62 -1.37
CA PRO A 437 -13.01 -39.81 -1.59
C PRO A 437 -14.26 -39.59 -2.45
N LYS A 438 -14.86 -38.39 -2.41
CA LYS A 438 -16.02 -38.04 -3.25
C LYS A 438 -15.63 -38.03 -4.73
N TRP A 439 -14.52 -37.38 -5.06
CA TRP A 439 -14.04 -37.30 -6.45
C TRP A 439 -13.51 -38.63 -6.97
N TRP A 440 -12.97 -39.45 -6.06
CA TRP A 440 -12.63 -40.84 -6.33
C TRP A 440 -13.83 -41.66 -6.80
N GLU A 441 -14.93 -41.64 -6.05
CA GLU A 441 -16.17 -42.35 -6.38
C GLU A 441 -16.75 -41.83 -7.71
N PHE A 442 -16.81 -40.51 -7.88
CA PHE A 442 -17.26 -39.87 -9.11
C PHE A 442 -16.50 -40.36 -10.35
N CYS A 443 -15.17 -40.41 -10.30
CA CYS A 443 -14.35 -40.87 -11.41
C CYS A 443 -14.56 -42.36 -11.68
N SER A 444 -14.55 -43.19 -10.62
CA SER A 444 -14.66 -44.65 -10.74
C SER A 444 -15.97 -45.10 -11.38
N GLU A 445 -17.08 -44.41 -11.10
CA GLU A 445 -18.39 -44.72 -11.68
C GLU A 445 -18.54 -44.34 -13.16
N ARG A 446 -17.76 -43.38 -13.64
CA ARG A 446 -17.97 -42.72 -14.94
C ARG A 446 -16.90 -43.04 -15.99
N VAL A 447 -15.80 -43.68 -15.60
CA VAL A 447 -14.79 -44.17 -16.55
C VAL A 447 -15.37 -45.35 -17.32
N ALA A 448 -15.50 -45.19 -18.64
CA ALA A 448 -16.02 -46.22 -19.52
C ALA A 448 -15.07 -47.42 -19.64
N ASP A 449 -15.65 -48.60 -19.84
CA ASP A 449 -14.90 -49.86 -19.87
C ASP A 449 -14.05 -50.06 -21.14
N ASP A 450 -14.17 -49.20 -22.13
CA ASP A 450 -13.41 -49.25 -23.38
C ASP A 450 -12.40 -48.11 -23.50
N ASP A 451 -12.48 -47.08 -22.64
CA ASP A 451 -11.52 -45.98 -22.62
C ASP A 451 -10.25 -46.36 -21.86
N ARG A 452 -9.26 -46.84 -22.62
CA ARG A 452 -7.96 -47.24 -22.05
C ARG A 452 -7.19 -46.08 -21.44
N TRP A 453 -7.36 -44.86 -21.95
CA TRP A 453 -6.63 -43.70 -21.45
C TRP A 453 -7.18 -43.27 -20.09
N LEU A 454 -8.49 -43.07 -19.97
CA LEU A 454 -9.11 -42.69 -18.71
C LEU A 454 -8.92 -43.77 -17.63
N ARG A 455 -8.93 -45.06 -18.01
CA ARG A 455 -8.58 -46.14 -17.07
C ARG A 455 -7.12 -46.10 -16.62
N SER A 456 -6.18 -45.86 -17.53
CA SER A 456 -4.77 -45.68 -17.17
C SER A 456 -4.62 -44.57 -16.13
N ARG A 457 -5.29 -43.43 -16.34
CA ARG A 457 -5.31 -42.32 -15.38
C ARG A 457 -5.95 -42.67 -14.04
N LEU A 458 -7.09 -43.37 -14.04
CA LEU A 458 -7.73 -43.83 -12.82
C LEU A 458 -6.81 -44.75 -12.00
N GLU A 459 -6.07 -45.64 -12.66
CA GLU A 459 -5.07 -46.50 -12.00
C GLU A 459 -3.88 -45.69 -11.45
N CYS A 460 -3.48 -44.59 -12.11
CA CYS A 460 -2.50 -43.64 -11.54
C CYS A 460 -3.03 -42.93 -10.28
N VAL A 461 -4.28 -42.45 -10.30
CA VAL A 461 -4.94 -41.82 -9.15
C VAL A 461 -4.97 -42.80 -7.96
N LEU A 462 -5.31 -44.06 -8.22
CA LEU A 462 -5.30 -45.14 -7.24
C LEU A 462 -3.93 -45.42 -6.67
N ALA A 463 -2.91 -45.45 -7.52
CA ALA A 463 -1.54 -45.63 -7.07
C ALA A 463 -1.15 -44.51 -6.09
N VAL A 464 -1.46 -43.24 -6.41
CA VAL A 464 -1.22 -42.11 -5.50
C VAL A 464 -1.97 -42.27 -4.18
N TYR A 465 -3.24 -42.66 -4.23
CA TYR A 465 -4.04 -42.91 -3.02
C TYR A 465 -3.43 -44.01 -2.15
N ASP A 466 -3.04 -45.13 -2.73
CA ASP A 466 -2.39 -46.23 -2.02
C ASP A 466 -1.02 -45.82 -1.46
N ALA A 467 -0.26 -44.99 -2.19
CA ALA A 467 1.01 -44.44 -1.72
C ALA A 467 0.84 -43.58 -0.46
N VAL A 468 -0.11 -42.64 -0.47
CA VAL A 468 -0.42 -41.77 0.68
C VAL A 468 -0.89 -42.59 1.89
N ASN A 469 -1.59 -43.71 1.66
CA ASN A 469 -2.07 -44.61 2.70
C ASN A 469 -1.07 -45.74 3.06
N ALA A 470 0.20 -45.64 2.62
CA ALA A 470 1.27 -46.60 2.89
C ALA A 470 0.97 -48.05 2.45
N ARG A 471 0.19 -48.24 1.37
CA ARG A 471 -0.13 -49.54 0.76
C ARG A 471 0.77 -49.82 -0.45
N VAL A 472 2.07 -50.00 -0.19
CA VAL A 472 3.11 -50.05 -1.22
C VAL A 472 2.88 -51.13 -2.29
N ASP A 473 2.56 -52.37 -1.90
CA ASP A 473 2.32 -53.46 -2.86
C ASP A 473 1.13 -53.18 -3.79
N SER A 474 0.07 -52.56 -3.24
CA SER A 474 -1.12 -52.17 -4.00
C SER A 474 -0.77 -51.01 -4.96
N MET A 475 -0.05 -50.01 -4.47
CA MET A 475 0.45 -48.89 -5.29
C MET A 475 1.25 -49.39 -6.50
N HIS A 476 2.22 -50.31 -6.32
CA HIS A 476 3.03 -50.85 -7.43
C HIS A 476 2.17 -51.61 -8.44
N ALA A 477 1.22 -52.44 -7.97
CA ALA A 477 0.32 -53.17 -8.86
C ALA A 477 -0.59 -52.23 -9.69
N ARG A 478 -1.10 -51.17 -9.06
CA ARG A 478 -1.89 -50.11 -9.70
C ARG A 478 -1.08 -49.37 -10.76
N TRP A 479 0.14 -48.98 -10.41
CA TRP A 479 1.07 -48.31 -11.31
C TRP A 479 1.43 -49.16 -12.55
N GLU A 480 1.75 -50.44 -12.37
CA GLU A 480 1.99 -51.35 -13.51
C GLU A 480 0.77 -51.47 -14.43
N THR A 481 -0.43 -51.53 -13.83
CA THR A 481 -1.69 -51.60 -14.57
C THR A 481 -1.91 -50.32 -15.37
N ALA A 482 -1.66 -49.15 -14.77
CA ALA A 482 -1.71 -47.87 -15.44
C ALA A 482 -0.79 -47.83 -16.66
N GLN A 483 0.45 -48.27 -16.53
CA GLN A 483 1.42 -48.30 -17.63
C GLN A 483 0.99 -49.22 -18.78
N ARG A 484 0.41 -50.39 -18.48
CA ARG A 484 -0.08 -51.33 -19.50
C ARG A 484 -1.27 -50.80 -20.30
N LEU A 485 -2.13 -50.01 -19.66
CA LEU A 485 -3.31 -49.43 -20.29
C LEU A 485 -2.99 -48.17 -21.11
N ARG A 486 -1.85 -47.54 -20.88
CA ARG A 486 -1.48 -46.26 -21.50
C ARG A 486 -1.30 -46.36 -23.02
N PRO A 487 -2.00 -45.53 -23.82
CA PRO A 487 -1.75 -45.43 -25.25
C PRO A 487 -0.35 -44.89 -25.56
N ALA A 488 0.27 -45.38 -26.65
CA ALA A 488 1.59 -44.93 -27.08
C ALA A 488 1.61 -43.42 -27.38
N GLY A 489 2.63 -42.72 -26.85
CA GLY A 489 2.83 -41.28 -27.08
C GLY A 489 2.03 -40.35 -26.16
N ARG A 490 1.22 -40.87 -25.23
CA ARG A 490 0.61 -40.10 -24.15
C ARG A 490 1.54 -40.05 -22.94
N ILE A 491 1.73 -38.86 -22.37
CA ILE A 491 2.49 -38.62 -21.14
C ILE A 491 1.48 -38.29 -20.05
N GLU A 492 1.60 -38.93 -18.90
CA GLU A 492 0.76 -38.64 -17.74
C GLU A 492 1.53 -37.72 -16.78
N PRO A 493 1.00 -36.54 -16.43
CA PRO A 493 1.68 -35.62 -15.51
C PRO A 493 2.00 -36.23 -14.14
N LEU A 494 1.19 -37.20 -13.69
CA LEU A 494 1.39 -37.91 -12.41
C LEU A 494 2.56 -38.88 -12.39
N ASP A 495 3.18 -39.17 -13.54
CA ASP A 495 4.31 -40.09 -13.62
C ASP A 495 5.51 -39.62 -12.81
N GLU A 496 5.81 -38.32 -12.89
CA GLU A 496 6.92 -37.72 -12.15
C GLU A 496 6.66 -37.75 -10.64
N VAL A 497 5.41 -37.55 -10.23
CA VAL A 497 4.99 -37.64 -8.83
C VAL A 497 5.21 -39.06 -8.32
N ILE A 498 4.68 -40.08 -9.01
CA ILE A 498 4.78 -41.48 -8.60
C ILE A 498 6.24 -41.95 -8.60
N ALA A 499 7.04 -41.57 -9.61
CA ALA A 499 8.47 -41.87 -9.66
C ALA A 499 9.26 -41.23 -8.50
N HIS A 500 8.91 -40.00 -8.10
CA HIS A 500 9.53 -39.33 -6.96
C HIS A 500 9.17 -39.98 -5.62
N TRP A 501 7.95 -40.51 -5.49
CA TRP A 501 7.52 -41.29 -4.33
C TRP A 501 8.26 -42.62 -4.21
N ASP A 502 8.53 -43.31 -5.32
CA ASP A 502 9.29 -44.57 -5.33
C ASP A 502 10.73 -44.36 -4.79
N VAL A 503 11.41 -43.30 -5.23
CA VAL A 503 12.75 -42.92 -4.74
C VAL A 503 12.75 -42.59 -3.25
N ARG A 504 11.69 -41.92 -2.77
CA ARG A 504 11.57 -41.52 -1.35
C ARG A 504 11.24 -42.71 -0.44
N ILE A 505 10.41 -43.65 -0.91
CA ILE A 505 10.08 -44.90 -0.22
C ILE A 505 11.32 -45.81 -0.15
N GLU A 506 12.06 -45.97 -1.25
CA GLU A 506 13.31 -46.74 -1.28
C GLU A 506 14.37 -46.16 -0.33
N SER A 507 14.50 -44.82 -0.25
CA SER A 507 15.40 -44.16 0.69
C SER A 507 15.00 -44.39 2.15
N GLN A 508 13.72 -44.26 2.50
CA GLN A 508 13.25 -44.45 3.88
C GLN A 508 13.29 -45.92 4.31
N LEU A 509 12.97 -46.86 3.42
CA LEU A 509 13.11 -48.29 3.66
C LEU A 509 14.58 -48.71 3.77
N GLY A 510 15.47 -48.12 2.96
CA GLY A 510 16.92 -48.33 3.03
C GLY A 510 17.55 -47.80 4.32
N ASP A 511 17.07 -46.67 4.84
CA ASP A 511 17.51 -46.13 6.13
C ASP A 511 16.96 -46.94 7.31
N ALA A 512 15.72 -47.41 7.24
CA ALA A 512 15.14 -48.32 8.23
C ALA A 512 15.86 -49.69 8.24
N ALA A 513 16.21 -50.23 7.07
CA ALA A 513 16.97 -51.47 6.95
C ALA A 513 18.39 -51.33 7.52
N ARG A 514 19.09 -50.21 7.22
CA ARG A 514 20.41 -49.89 7.80
C ARG A 514 20.35 -49.68 9.31
N ALA A 515 19.29 -49.08 9.83
CA ALA A 515 19.08 -48.92 11.27
C ALA A 515 18.83 -50.26 11.99
N VAL A 516 18.13 -51.20 11.34
CA VAL A 516 17.91 -52.56 11.87
C VAL A 516 19.19 -53.41 11.81
N GLU A 517 20.02 -53.20 10.79
CA GLU A 517 21.31 -53.90 10.64
C GLU A 517 22.40 -53.33 11.56
N ALA A 518 22.36 -52.04 11.90
CA ALA A 518 23.19 -51.44 12.94
C ALA A 518 22.74 -51.77 14.38
N ALA A 519 21.49 -52.24 14.55
CA ALA A 519 20.92 -52.66 15.82
C ALA A 519 21.06 -54.18 16.08
N ARG A 520 21.61 -54.94 15.13
CA ARG A 520 22.02 -56.36 15.26
C ARG A 520 23.52 -56.45 15.44
#